data_AF-A0A4W6F8V6-F1
#
_entry.id   AF-A0A4W6F8V6-F1
#
_cell.length_a   1.000
_cell.length_b   1.000
_cell.length_c   1.000
_cell.angle_alpha   90.00
_cell.angle_beta   90.00
_cell.angle_gamma   90.00
#
_symmetry.space_group_name_H-M   'P 1'
#
loop_
_entity.id
_entity.type
_entity.pdbx_description
1 polymer ?
#
loop_
_entity_poly.entity_id
_entity_poly.type
_entity_poly.pdbx_seq_one_letter_code
_entity_poly.pdbx_strand_id
1 'polypeptide(L)'
;SVYLKSAAQTAGIRPREFRLMLNCRSLPGTGRVAVSGDSLTEEIRLRTRMRGSLNWAPPRFQIIFTVQPTLRRSEVVGLQHFLCAGCGTEVEPRYIKKLRYCEYLGRCIQSFADKLHIKYFCDCCHSGSEAVIPGRVLSCWDFGRYPVSDFSKQLLDSVWHQPLFDLTCVGKTLCSRVKELDKFRELQEQLLVIKKLLRACRLSESEFEQLPAHLISEQPHVFSMDDLLRVKKGQLVAQAKALQHSAISHIENCELCLARGFICEFCRENDIIFPFQRDICRRCPVCKACFHKHCFVEKKCPKCARIQSRKKHSDGCVTCND
;
A
#
# COMPACT_ATOMS: atom_id res chain seq x y z
N SER A 1 -2.25 -2.23 19.61
CA SER A 1 -3.67 -2.19 20.02
C SER A 1 -4.53 -1.97 18.78
N VAL A 2 -5.41 -2.95 18.49
CA VAL A 2 -6.65 -2.84 17.69
C VAL A 2 -6.62 -2.02 16.39
N TYR A 3 -5.96 -2.43 15.29
CA TYR A 3 -6.29 -1.91 13.94
C TYR A 3 -5.93 -2.84 12.75
N LEU A 4 -5.66 -4.13 12.99
CA LEU A 4 -5.39 -5.12 11.90
C LEU A 4 -6.36 -6.32 11.89
N LYS A 5 -7.57 -6.15 12.45
CA LYS A 5 -8.63 -7.17 12.40
C LYS A 5 -9.82 -6.83 11.50
N SER A 6 -9.77 -5.77 10.70
CA SER A 6 -10.93 -5.32 9.90
C SER A 6 -10.68 -5.20 8.39
N ALA A 7 -9.87 -6.09 7.81
CA ALA A 7 -9.71 -6.17 6.36
C ALA A 7 -9.61 -7.61 5.83
N ALA A 8 -10.14 -8.59 6.57
CA ALA A 8 -10.15 -10.00 6.19
C ALA A 8 -11.57 -10.57 6.04
N GLN A 9 -12.52 -9.73 5.62
CA GLN A 9 -13.92 -10.11 5.42
C GLN A 9 -14.53 -9.38 4.21
N THR A 10 -13.89 -9.48 3.05
CA THR A 10 -14.55 -9.13 1.77
C THR A 10 -13.91 -9.74 0.52
N ALA A 11 -13.18 -10.85 0.66
CA ALA A 11 -12.80 -11.69 -0.46
C ALA A 11 -12.87 -13.14 0.01
N GLY A 12 -13.93 -13.86 -0.39
CA GLY A 12 -14.23 -15.22 0.04
C GLY A 12 -13.16 -16.23 -0.39
N ILE A 13 -12.05 -16.28 0.33
CA ILE A 13 -11.00 -17.29 0.19
C ILE A 13 -11.10 -18.24 1.38
N ARG A 14 -11.55 -19.47 1.10
CA ARG A 14 -11.65 -20.55 2.08
C ARG A 14 -10.26 -21.02 2.51
N PRO A 15 -9.94 -21.12 3.82
CA PRO A 15 -8.67 -21.65 4.28
C PRO A 15 -8.75 -23.17 4.38
N ARG A 16 -8.52 -23.88 3.28
CA ARG A 16 -8.24 -25.33 3.28
C ARG A 16 -7.36 -25.68 2.10
N GLU A 17 -6.06 -25.75 2.36
CA GLU A 17 -5.13 -26.70 1.74
C GLU A 17 -3.77 -26.57 2.42
N PHE A 18 -3.62 -27.23 3.57
CA PHE A 18 -2.33 -27.64 4.11
C PHE A 18 -2.58 -28.93 4.89
N ARG A 19 -2.56 -30.06 4.18
CA ARG A 19 -2.41 -31.38 4.80
C ARG A 19 -1.54 -32.25 3.90
N LEU A 20 -0.72 -33.05 4.57
CA LEU A 20 0.01 -34.28 4.22
C LEU A 20 1.46 -34.09 4.70
N MET A 21 2.09 -34.98 5.46
CA MET A 21 1.72 -36.16 6.26
C MET A 21 2.89 -36.35 7.24
N LEU A 22 2.67 -37.02 8.37
CA LEU A 22 3.46 -38.23 8.70
C LEU A 22 2.87 -38.94 9.93
N ASN A 23 2.50 -40.20 9.70
CA ASN A 23 2.21 -41.22 10.69
C ASN A 23 3.38 -41.36 11.67
N CYS A 24 3.08 -41.51 12.97
CA CYS A 24 3.90 -42.34 13.84
C CYS A 24 3.01 -43.19 14.74
N ARG A 25 3.31 -44.49 14.68
CA ARG A 25 2.67 -45.59 15.37
C ARG A 25 2.80 -45.44 16.89
N SER A 26 1.76 -45.85 17.59
CA SER A 26 1.74 -46.12 19.03
C SER A 26 2.70 -47.24 19.43
N LEU A 27 3.47 -47.06 20.51
CA LEU A 27 3.87 -48.13 21.44
C LEU A 27 4.03 -47.60 22.88
N PRO A 28 3.87 -48.47 23.90
CA PRO A 28 3.60 -48.11 25.30
C PRO A 28 4.86 -48.13 26.18
N GLY A 29 4.77 -47.55 27.38
CA GLY A 29 5.80 -47.74 28.39
C GLY A 29 5.67 -46.81 29.58
N THR A 30 4.95 -47.25 30.60
CA THR A 30 4.99 -46.70 31.96
C THR A 30 6.38 -46.92 32.58
N GLY A 31 7.02 -45.84 33.01
CA GLY A 31 8.18 -45.87 33.90
C GLY A 31 8.23 -44.57 34.69
N ARG A 32 7.98 -44.64 36.01
CA ARG A 32 8.07 -43.49 36.91
C ARG A 32 9.54 -43.03 36.98
N VAL A 33 9.81 -41.82 36.49
CA VAL A 33 11.00 -41.06 36.87
C VAL A 33 10.50 -39.82 37.60
N ALA A 34 10.89 -39.70 38.87
CA ALA A 34 10.67 -38.48 39.63
C ALA A 34 11.51 -37.38 38.99
N VAL A 35 10.85 -36.32 38.50
CA VAL A 35 11.52 -35.14 37.95
C VAL A 35 10.92 -33.91 38.60
N SER A 36 11.81 -33.09 39.16
CA SER A 36 11.53 -31.82 39.84
C SER A 36 10.54 -30.96 39.04
N GLY A 37 9.47 -30.49 39.70
CA GLY A 37 8.31 -29.85 39.06
C GLY A 37 8.61 -28.58 38.24
N ASP A 38 9.71 -27.90 38.53
CA ASP A 38 10.14 -26.73 37.76
C ASP A 38 10.75 -27.11 36.40
N SER A 39 11.39 -28.28 36.29
CA SER A 39 12.00 -28.76 35.06
C SER A 39 10.95 -29.27 34.06
N LEU A 40 9.90 -29.94 34.54
CA LEU A 40 8.85 -30.48 33.68
C LEU A 40 8.01 -29.36 33.03
N THR A 41 7.74 -28.28 33.78
CA THR A 41 6.96 -27.15 33.30
C THR A 41 7.69 -26.39 32.18
N GLU A 42 8.99 -26.19 32.32
CA GLU A 42 9.83 -25.62 31.26
C GLU A 42 9.99 -26.58 30.07
N GLU A 43 10.15 -27.87 30.31
CA GLU A 43 10.23 -28.88 29.24
C GLU A 43 8.92 -28.98 28.44
N ILE A 44 7.77 -28.87 29.10
CA ILE A 44 6.44 -28.83 28.47
C ILE A 44 6.27 -27.52 27.68
N ARG A 45 6.72 -26.36 28.20
CA ARG A 45 6.71 -25.07 27.48
C ARG A 45 7.61 -25.06 26.24
N LEU A 46 8.78 -25.69 26.34
CA LEU A 46 9.71 -25.88 25.23
C LEU A 46 9.11 -26.79 24.14
N ARG A 47 8.47 -27.89 24.54
CA ARG A 47 7.83 -28.84 23.62
C ARG A 47 6.52 -28.34 23.00
N THR A 48 5.79 -27.45 23.67
CA THR A 48 4.55 -26.83 23.13
C THR A 48 4.82 -25.62 22.24
N ARG A 49 6.08 -25.22 22.05
CA ARG A 49 6.45 -24.08 21.20
C ARG A 49 6.35 -24.48 19.73
N MET A 50 5.26 -24.08 19.08
CA MET A 50 4.96 -24.37 17.67
C MET A 50 5.96 -23.74 16.66
N ARG A 51 6.87 -22.85 17.09
CA ARG A 51 7.90 -22.20 16.25
C ARG A 51 9.15 -21.85 17.07
N GLY A 52 10.25 -22.58 16.89
CA GLY A 52 11.59 -22.23 17.40
C GLY A 52 11.85 -22.51 18.89
N SER A 53 13.05 -22.14 19.36
CA SER A 53 13.54 -22.30 20.75
C SER A 53 13.32 -21.03 21.59
N LEU A 54 13.69 -21.03 22.88
CA LEU A 54 13.62 -19.84 23.75
C LEU A 54 14.28 -18.60 23.12
N ASN A 55 15.42 -18.81 22.46
CA ASN A 55 16.33 -17.78 21.97
C ASN A 55 16.25 -17.59 20.45
N TRP A 56 15.42 -18.37 19.75
CA TRP A 56 15.30 -18.28 18.29
C TRP A 56 13.87 -18.58 17.84
N ALA A 57 13.39 -17.79 16.87
CA ALA A 57 12.16 -18.08 16.15
C ALA A 57 12.37 -17.80 14.66
N PRO A 58 11.82 -18.64 13.76
CA PRO A 58 11.98 -18.43 12.33
C PRO A 58 11.31 -17.12 11.89
N PRO A 59 11.87 -16.43 10.87
CA PRO A 59 11.30 -15.22 10.32
C PRO A 59 9.81 -15.35 9.98
N ARG A 60 9.08 -14.26 10.21
CA ARG A 60 7.64 -14.18 9.91
C ARG A 60 7.45 -13.52 8.55
N PHE A 61 6.44 -13.97 7.81
CA PHE A 61 5.97 -13.28 6.61
C PHE A 61 5.32 -11.97 7.02
N GLN A 62 6.10 -10.90 7.05
CA GLN A 62 5.64 -9.56 7.39
C GLN A 62 6.35 -8.53 6.53
N ILE A 63 5.58 -7.55 6.05
CA ILE A 63 6.11 -6.42 5.30
C ILE A 63 6.70 -5.39 6.27
N ILE A 64 7.95 -4.99 6.04
CA ILE A 64 8.68 -4.00 6.85
C ILE A 64 8.89 -2.74 6.01
N PHE A 65 8.38 -1.62 6.51
CA PHE A 65 8.42 -0.32 5.81
C PHE A 65 9.51 0.63 6.31
N THR A 66 10.23 0.27 7.37
CA THR A 66 11.24 1.12 8.00
C THR A 66 12.65 0.67 7.65
N VAL A 67 13.49 1.60 7.18
CA VAL A 67 14.93 1.36 6.99
C VAL A 67 15.61 1.30 8.34
N GLN A 68 16.56 0.39 8.48
CA GLN A 68 17.24 0.12 9.75
C GLN A 68 18.61 0.77 9.82
N PRO A 69 19.05 1.24 11.01
CA PRO A 69 20.41 1.71 11.20
C PRO A 69 21.41 0.55 11.02
N THR A 70 22.61 0.90 10.56
CA THR A 70 23.74 -0.01 10.45
C THR A 70 24.38 -0.20 11.84
N LEU A 71 24.60 -1.45 12.22
CA LEU A 71 25.28 -1.83 13.47
C LEU A 71 26.51 -2.66 13.13
N ARG A 72 27.47 -2.74 14.06
CA ARG A 72 28.69 -3.53 13.82
C ARG A 72 28.35 -5.03 13.75
N ARG A 73 29.04 -5.77 12.89
CA ARG A 73 28.83 -7.22 12.71
C ARG A 73 28.86 -7.98 14.04
N SER A 74 29.88 -7.74 14.86
CA SER A 74 30.05 -8.43 16.16
C SER A 74 28.89 -8.17 17.11
N GLU A 75 28.37 -6.94 17.15
CA GLU A 75 27.21 -6.57 17.97
C GLU A 75 25.96 -7.32 17.51
N VAL A 76 25.68 -7.33 16.21
CA VAL A 76 24.51 -8.02 15.65
C VAL A 76 24.60 -9.55 15.84
N VAL A 77 25.80 -10.13 15.65
CA VAL A 77 26.01 -11.57 15.82
C VAL A 77 25.96 -11.98 17.30
N GLY A 78 26.44 -11.13 18.22
CA GLY A 78 26.26 -11.35 19.65
C GLY A 78 24.79 -11.28 20.06
N LEU A 79 24.06 -10.28 19.56
CA LEU A 79 22.62 -10.12 19.81
C LEU A 79 21.81 -11.32 19.31
N GLN A 80 22.20 -11.97 18.21
CA GLN A 80 21.52 -13.16 17.69
C GLN A 80 21.90 -14.47 18.39
N HIS A 81 22.59 -14.38 19.53
CA HIS A 81 23.10 -15.53 20.29
C HIS A 81 23.96 -16.47 19.45
N PHE A 82 24.70 -15.93 18.48
CA PHE A 82 25.49 -16.70 17.53
C PHE A 82 24.66 -17.72 16.73
N LEU A 83 23.36 -17.50 16.56
CA LEU A 83 22.48 -18.36 15.77
C LEU A 83 22.26 -17.77 14.37
N CYS A 84 22.13 -18.63 13.36
CA CYS A 84 21.63 -18.22 12.05
C CYS A 84 20.17 -17.73 12.17
N ALA A 85 19.89 -16.53 11.66
CA ALA A 85 18.54 -15.98 11.63
C ALA A 85 17.51 -16.89 10.96
N GLY A 86 17.91 -17.58 9.89
CA GLY A 86 17.00 -18.35 9.02
C GLY A 86 16.66 -19.73 9.55
N CYS A 87 17.65 -20.47 10.08
CA CYS A 87 17.51 -21.87 10.48
C CYS A 87 17.79 -22.14 11.95
N GLY A 88 18.30 -21.17 12.71
CA GLY A 88 18.61 -21.33 14.13
C GLY A 88 19.87 -22.15 14.41
N THR A 89 20.63 -22.55 13.40
CA THR A 89 21.90 -23.27 13.58
C THR A 89 22.93 -22.40 14.28
N GLU A 90 23.58 -22.97 15.29
CA GLU A 90 24.70 -22.33 16.00
C GLU A 90 25.88 -22.07 15.05
N VAL A 91 26.46 -20.87 15.16
CA VAL A 91 27.57 -20.41 14.35
C VAL A 91 28.79 -20.33 15.24
N GLU A 92 29.76 -21.20 14.99
CA GLU A 92 31.02 -21.16 15.70
C GLU A 92 31.78 -19.85 15.42
N PRO A 93 32.55 -19.31 16.37
CA PRO A 93 33.26 -18.03 16.23
C PRO A 93 34.12 -17.90 14.96
N ARG A 94 34.76 -18.99 14.51
CA ARG A 94 35.57 -19.02 13.29
C ARG A 94 34.77 -18.80 12.00
N TYR A 95 33.47 -19.10 12.00
CA TYR A 95 32.59 -18.97 10.83
C TYR A 95 31.76 -17.69 10.82
N ILE A 96 31.85 -16.84 11.86
CA ILE A 96 31.13 -15.56 11.93
C ILE A 96 31.39 -14.69 10.70
N LYS A 97 32.63 -14.68 10.17
CA LYS A 97 32.99 -13.89 8.98
C LYS A 97 32.30 -14.37 7.71
N LYS A 98 31.87 -15.64 7.65
CA LYS A 98 31.15 -16.21 6.48
C LYS A 98 29.66 -15.86 6.48
N LEU A 99 29.12 -15.37 7.60
CA LEU A 99 27.72 -14.99 7.66
C LEU A 99 27.42 -13.80 6.75
N ARG A 100 26.25 -13.86 6.10
CA ARG A 100 25.77 -12.86 5.16
C ARG A 100 24.67 -12.01 5.77
N TYR A 101 24.67 -10.74 5.45
CA TYR A 101 23.76 -9.76 6.01
C TYR A 101 22.53 -9.59 5.13
N CYS A 102 21.34 -9.66 5.72
CA CYS A 102 20.08 -9.34 5.06
C CYS A 102 19.68 -7.90 5.37
N GLU A 103 19.59 -7.06 4.34
CA GLU A 103 19.21 -5.65 4.46
C GLU A 103 17.69 -5.44 4.70
N TYR A 104 16.86 -6.44 4.40
CA TYR A 104 15.40 -6.35 4.55
C TYR A 104 14.90 -6.68 5.96
N LEU A 105 15.38 -7.80 6.52
CA LEU A 105 14.93 -8.26 7.84
C LEU A 105 15.65 -7.50 8.93
N GLY A 106 15.03 -6.41 9.39
CA GLY A 106 15.37 -5.78 10.64
C GLY A 106 14.25 -4.85 11.07
N ARG A 107 13.84 -4.89 12.33
CA ARG A 107 13.07 -3.80 12.94
C ARG A 107 13.90 -3.22 14.08
N CYS A 108 13.85 -1.91 14.22
CA CYS A 108 14.13 -1.23 15.46
C CYS A 108 12.76 -0.99 16.07
N ILE A 109 12.48 -1.63 17.20
CA ILE A 109 11.43 -1.12 18.07
C ILE A 109 12.14 -0.16 19.02
N GLN A 110 11.80 1.12 18.94
CA GLN A 110 12.23 2.17 19.87
C GLN A 110 11.66 1.97 21.29
N SER A 111 11.20 0.78 21.67
CA SER A 111 10.67 0.47 23.00
C SER A 111 11.34 -0.76 23.59
N PHE A 112 11.86 -0.55 24.79
CA PHE A 112 12.85 -1.32 25.54
C PHE A 112 12.40 -2.71 26.04
N ALA A 113 11.57 -3.48 25.33
CA ALA A 113 11.09 -4.75 25.89
C ALA A 113 10.85 -5.94 24.94
N ASP A 114 10.82 -5.79 23.61
CA ASP A 114 10.55 -6.95 22.74
C ASP A 114 11.57 -7.11 21.59
N LYS A 115 12.54 -8.00 21.88
CA LYS A 115 13.16 -9.00 20.99
C LYS A 115 13.70 -8.56 19.63
N LEU A 116 15.03 -8.44 19.63
CA LEU A 116 15.99 -9.00 18.66
C LEU A 116 15.56 -9.06 17.19
N HIS A 117 16.11 -8.14 16.39
CA HIS A 117 16.00 -8.18 14.94
C HIS A 117 17.34 -8.55 14.31
N ILE A 118 17.41 -9.84 13.98
CA ILE A 118 18.57 -10.60 13.53
C ILE A 118 18.85 -10.36 12.05
N LYS A 119 20.12 -10.12 11.68
CA LYS A 119 20.48 -9.72 10.31
C LYS A 119 21.46 -10.66 9.62
N TYR A 120 22.08 -11.61 10.32
CA TYR A 120 23.07 -12.50 9.73
C TYR A 120 22.56 -13.94 9.53
N PHE A 121 22.85 -14.48 8.34
CA PHE A 121 22.39 -15.77 7.86
C PHE A 121 23.59 -16.63 7.44
N CYS A 122 23.49 -17.94 7.63
CA CYS A 122 24.44 -18.89 7.07
C CYS A 122 24.31 -18.97 5.55
N ASP A 123 25.30 -19.58 4.89
CA ASP A 123 25.32 -19.72 3.44
C ASP A 123 24.12 -20.52 2.89
N CYS A 124 23.52 -21.41 3.68
CA CYS A 124 22.33 -22.17 3.29
C CYS A 124 21.03 -21.33 3.29
N CYS A 125 20.97 -20.25 4.06
CA CYS A 125 19.77 -19.41 4.17
C CYS A 125 19.90 -18.07 3.42
N HIS A 126 21.08 -17.82 2.84
CA HIS A 126 21.37 -16.61 2.11
C HIS A 126 22.31 -16.94 0.95
N SER A 127 21.76 -17.37 -0.18
CA SER A 127 22.51 -17.70 -1.40
C SER A 127 23.27 -16.53 -2.04
N GLY A 128 23.03 -15.30 -1.58
CA GLY A 128 23.58 -14.08 -2.19
C GLY A 128 22.56 -13.32 -3.03
N SER A 129 21.29 -13.71 -2.91
CA SER A 129 20.17 -13.05 -3.55
C SER A 129 20.09 -11.57 -3.20
N GLU A 130 19.59 -10.78 -4.16
CA GLU A 130 19.34 -9.36 -3.98
C GLU A 130 17.90 -9.00 -4.34
N ALA A 131 17.37 -7.99 -3.65
CA ALA A 131 16.03 -7.47 -3.91
C ALA A 131 15.96 -5.95 -3.65
N VAL A 132 14.95 -5.32 -4.23
CA VAL A 132 14.56 -3.95 -3.89
C VAL A 132 13.85 -3.99 -2.52
N ILE A 133 14.18 -3.03 -1.65
CA ILE A 133 13.68 -2.99 -0.28
C ILE A 133 12.53 -1.99 -0.17
N PRO A 134 11.29 -2.42 0.16
CA PRO A 134 10.13 -1.55 0.33
C PRO A 134 10.37 -0.32 1.20
N GLY A 135 11.00 -0.50 2.35
CA GLY A 135 11.28 0.62 3.26
C GLY A 135 12.20 1.69 2.67
N ARG A 136 13.16 1.31 1.81
CA ARG A 136 14.06 2.25 1.12
C ARG A 136 13.32 2.99 0.00
N VAL A 137 12.51 2.27 -0.79
CA VAL A 137 11.65 2.88 -1.80
C VAL A 137 10.74 3.94 -1.18
N LEU A 138 10.08 3.62 -0.08
CA LEU A 138 9.08 4.49 0.56
C LEU A 138 9.69 5.67 1.33
N SER A 139 10.94 5.55 1.79
CA SER A 139 11.61 6.61 2.56
C SER A 139 12.47 7.55 1.71
N CYS A 140 13.18 7.01 0.71
CA CYS A 140 14.16 7.76 -0.08
C CYS A 140 14.08 7.50 -1.59
N TRP A 141 13.01 6.88 -2.09
CA TRP A 141 12.82 6.61 -3.53
C TRP A 141 13.95 5.78 -4.17
N ASP A 142 14.58 4.94 -3.35
CA ASP A 142 15.70 4.11 -3.73
C ASP A 142 15.23 2.71 -4.18
N PHE A 143 15.57 2.37 -5.43
CA PHE A 143 15.26 1.08 -6.06
C PHE A 143 16.53 0.25 -6.31
N GLY A 144 17.61 0.58 -5.61
CA GLY A 144 18.81 -0.25 -5.56
C GLY A 144 18.45 -1.67 -5.11
N ARG A 145 19.23 -2.63 -5.62
CA ARG A 145 19.15 -4.01 -5.17
C ARG A 145 20.14 -4.21 -4.03
N TYR A 146 19.66 -4.86 -2.98
CA TYR A 146 20.39 -5.05 -1.75
C TYR A 146 20.41 -6.52 -1.36
N PRO A 147 21.49 -7.01 -0.71
CA PRO A 147 21.58 -8.38 -0.24
C PRO A 147 20.44 -8.73 0.72
N VAL A 148 19.74 -9.83 0.43
CA VAL A 148 18.64 -10.34 1.24
C VAL A 148 18.73 -11.84 1.40
N SER A 149 18.25 -12.35 2.53
CA SER A 149 18.12 -13.80 2.74
C SER A 149 17.15 -14.41 1.74
N ASP A 150 17.28 -15.71 1.47
CA ASP A 150 16.45 -16.40 0.47
C ASP A 150 14.97 -16.36 0.87
N PHE A 151 14.68 -16.46 2.16
CA PHE A 151 13.34 -16.23 2.73
C PHE A 151 12.79 -14.85 2.37
N SER A 152 13.62 -13.80 2.55
CA SER A 152 13.21 -12.42 2.29
C SER A 152 12.99 -12.20 0.80
N LYS A 153 13.84 -12.79 -0.04
CA LYS A 153 13.71 -12.76 -1.48
C LYS A 153 12.37 -13.33 -1.93
N GLN A 154 12.04 -14.54 -1.46
CA GLN A 154 10.75 -15.18 -1.74
C GLN A 154 9.56 -14.34 -1.29
N LEU A 155 9.60 -13.79 -0.06
CA LEU A 155 8.56 -12.90 0.43
C LEU A 155 8.41 -11.65 -0.46
N LEU A 156 9.51 -10.94 -0.74
CA LEU A 156 9.50 -9.71 -1.53
C LEU A 156 8.99 -9.94 -2.96
N ASP A 157 9.39 -11.05 -3.58
CA ASP A 157 8.92 -11.41 -4.92
C ASP A 157 7.42 -11.75 -4.91
N SER A 158 6.94 -12.48 -3.91
CA SER A 158 5.51 -12.84 -3.80
C SER A 158 4.56 -11.64 -3.64
N VAL A 159 5.05 -10.53 -3.07
CA VAL A 159 4.26 -9.31 -2.84
C VAL A 159 4.54 -8.21 -3.87
N TRP A 160 5.44 -8.45 -4.82
CA TRP A 160 5.95 -7.42 -5.73
C TRP A 160 4.84 -6.70 -6.52
N HIS A 161 3.89 -7.47 -7.05
CA HIS A 161 2.75 -6.97 -7.83
C HIS A 161 1.49 -6.73 -7.00
N GLN A 162 1.53 -6.97 -5.68
CA GLN A 162 0.35 -6.81 -4.83
C GLN A 162 0.19 -5.34 -4.42
N PRO A 163 -1.02 -4.74 -4.56
CA PRO A 163 -1.27 -3.38 -4.15
C PRO A 163 -1.41 -3.31 -2.62
N LEU A 164 -0.29 -3.15 -1.92
CA LEU A 164 -0.22 -3.18 -0.46
C LEU A 164 0.24 -1.86 0.17
N PHE A 165 0.74 -0.92 -0.64
CA PHE A 165 1.42 0.28 -0.15
C PHE A 165 0.53 1.52 -0.31
N ASP A 166 -0.20 1.85 0.76
CA ASP A 166 -0.96 3.10 0.83
C ASP A 166 -0.03 4.29 1.10
N LEU A 167 0.14 5.13 0.08
CA LEU A 167 1.01 6.31 0.14
C LEU A 167 0.44 7.42 1.03
N THR A 168 -0.85 7.42 1.36
CA THR A 168 -1.41 8.34 2.36
C THR A 168 -1.00 7.96 3.77
N CYS A 169 -0.63 6.71 4.03
CA CYS A 169 -0.24 6.24 5.35
C CYS A 169 1.28 6.13 5.49
N VAL A 170 1.94 5.44 4.56
CA VAL A 170 3.35 5.03 4.69
C VAL A 170 4.29 5.95 3.90
N GLY A 171 3.77 6.71 2.94
CA GLY A 171 4.56 7.50 1.98
C GLY A 171 4.24 9.00 1.95
N LYS A 172 3.70 9.58 3.02
CA LYS A 172 3.23 10.99 3.02
C LYS A 172 4.28 12.00 2.53
N THR A 173 5.54 11.83 2.96
CA THR A 173 6.65 12.69 2.56
C THR A 173 7.18 12.40 1.16
N LEU A 174 6.85 11.23 0.62
CA LEU A 174 7.34 10.79 -0.68
C LEU A 174 6.59 11.47 -1.82
N CYS A 175 5.27 11.60 -1.71
CA CYS A 175 4.43 12.26 -2.70
C CYS A 175 4.85 13.72 -2.97
N SER A 176 5.33 14.44 -1.95
CA SER A 176 5.79 15.84 -2.10
C SER A 176 7.22 15.97 -2.62
N ARG A 177 8.05 14.92 -2.49
CA ARG A 177 9.47 14.95 -2.88
C ARG A 177 9.70 14.43 -4.30
N VAL A 178 8.89 13.47 -4.74
CA VAL A 178 9.07 12.77 -6.02
C VAL A 178 8.14 13.37 -7.08
N LYS A 179 8.72 14.16 -7.99
CA LYS A 179 7.98 14.89 -9.02
C LYS A 179 7.22 13.96 -9.98
N GLU A 180 7.78 12.82 -10.34
CA GLU A 180 7.19 11.85 -11.27
C GLU A 180 5.94 11.20 -10.68
N LEU A 181 5.97 10.91 -9.38
CA LEU A 181 4.85 10.35 -8.65
C LEU A 181 3.74 11.40 -8.50
N ASP A 182 4.09 12.64 -8.18
CA ASP A 182 3.11 13.71 -8.06
C ASP A 182 2.39 13.96 -9.40
N LYS A 183 3.16 14.05 -10.50
CA LYS A 183 2.61 14.12 -11.86
C LYS A 183 1.66 12.96 -12.17
N PHE A 184 2.02 11.73 -11.81
CA PHE A 184 1.14 10.58 -12.02
C PHE A 184 -0.15 10.70 -11.20
N ARG A 185 -0.07 11.14 -9.94
CA ARG A 185 -1.24 11.33 -9.08
C ARG A 185 -2.18 12.41 -9.62
N GLU A 186 -1.66 13.52 -10.12
CA GLU A 186 -2.48 14.56 -10.75
C GLU A 186 -3.25 14.02 -11.97
N LEU A 187 -2.56 13.28 -12.84
CA LEU A 187 -3.16 12.61 -14.00
C LEU A 187 -4.21 11.58 -13.56
N GLN A 188 -3.92 10.79 -12.53
CA GLN A 188 -4.82 9.80 -11.97
C GLN A 188 -6.11 10.45 -11.46
N GLU A 189 -6.02 11.57 -10.72
CA GLU A 189 -7.19 12.30 -10.24
C GLU A 189 -8.02 12.90 -11.38
N GLN A 190 -7.38 13.39 -12.45
CA GLN A 190 -8.08 13.85 -13.66
C GLN A 190 -8.78 12.68 -14.38
N LEU A 191 -8.10 11.56 -14.56
CA LEU A 191 -8.64 10.35 -15.18
C LEU A 191 -9.84 9.79 -14.42
N LEU A 192 -9.83 9.81 -13.08
CA LEU A 192 -10.99 9.38 -12.29
C LEU A 192 -12.24 10.23 -12.53
N VAL A 193 -12.06 11.53 -12.75
CA VAL A 193 -13.16 12.45 -13.09
C VAL A 193 -13.66 12.17 -14.51
N ILE A 194 -12.75 12.01 -15.46
CA ILE A 194 -13.07 11.67 -16.86
C ILE A 194 -13.79 10.32 -16.94
N LYS A 195 -13.30 9.30 -16.23
CA LYS A 195 -13.93 7.97 -16.15
C LYS A 195 -15.38 8.04 -15.68
N LYS A 196 -15.69 8.88 -14.68
CA LYS A 196 -17.07 9.06 -14.21
C LYS A 196 -17.97 9.68 -15.28
N LEU A 197 -17.45 10.63 -16.04
CA LEU A 197 -18.17 11.23 -17.16
C LEU A 197 -18.43 10.21 -18.27
N LEU A 198 -17.38 9.49 -18.69
CA LEU A 198 -17.45 8.49 -19.76
C LEU A 198 -18.33 7.29 -19.39
N ARG A 199 -18.35 6.86 -18.13
CA ARG A 199 -19.27 5.80 -17.66
C ARG A 199 -20.74 6.17 -17.84
N ALA A 200 -21.08 7.46 -17.89
CA ALA A 200 -22.43 7.94 -18.15
C ALA A 200 -22.71 8.17 -19.65
N CYS A 201 -21.71 8.00 -20.52
CA CYS A 201 -21.83 8.12 -21.97
C CYS A 201 -22.01 6.75 -22.60
N ARG A 202 -23.14 6.54 -23.29
CA ARG A 202 -23.43 5.28 -24.00
C ARG A 202 -22.58 5.05 -25.26
N LEU A 203 -21.90 6.08 -25.76
CA LEU A 203 -21.05 6.03 -26.96
C LEU A 203 -19.57 5.82 -26.61
N SER A 204 -19.23 5.79 -25.32
CA SER A 204 -17.86 5.60 -24.87
C SER A 204 -17.51 4.12 -24.82
N GLU A 205 -16.47 3.72 -25.56
CA GLU A 205 -15.76 2.47 -25.31
C GLU A 205 -14.64 2.78 -24.30
N SER A 206 -14.77 2.29 -23.07
CA SER A 206 -13.87 2.70 -21.99
C SER A 206 -12.53 1.94 -22.06
N GLU A 207 -11.49 2.55 -22.63
CA GLU A 207 -10.11 1.98 -22.71
C GLU A 207 -9.34 1.98 -21.37
N PHE A 208 -10.02 2.14 -20.23
CA PHE A 208 -9.38 2.27 -18.92
C PHE A 208 -8.73 0.96 -18.42
N GLU A 209 -8.92 -0.16 -19.13
CA GLU A 209 -8.30 -1.46 -18.86
C GLU A 209 -6.78 -1.44 -19.10
N GLN A 210 -6.27 -0.46 -19.85
CA GLN A 210 -4.83 -0.29 -20.09
C GLN A 210 -4.03 0.06 -18.82
N LEU A 211 -4.69 0.57 -17.78
CA LEU A 211 -4.09 0.86 -16.48
C LEU A 211 -4.55 -0.17 -15.44
N PRO A 212 -3.67 -0.53 -14.47
CA PRO A 212 -4.06 -1.42 -13.39
C PRO A 212 -5.32 -0.95 -12.66
N ALA A 213 -6.28 -1.86 -12.49
CA ALA A 213 -7.62 -1.52 -11.99
C ALA A 213 -7.59 -0.84 -10.62
N HIS A 214 -6.67 -1.22 -9.73
CA HIS A 214 -6.51 -0.62 -8.40
C HIS A 214 -6.11 0.86 -8.47
N LEU A 215 -5.35 1.28 -9.49
CA LEU A 215 -4.96 2.68 -9.69
C LEU A 215 -6.11 3.55 -10.21
N ILE A 216 -7.11 2.97 -10.87
CA ILE A 216 -8.28 3.71 -11.41
C ILE A 216 -9.57 3.32 -10.65
N SER A 217 -9.41 2.91 -9.39
CA SER A 217 -10.48 2.57 -8.46
C SER A 217 -10.83 3.74 -7.53
N GLU A 218 -11.79 3.53 -6.62
CA GLU A 218 -12.15 4.53 -5.62
C GLU A 218 -11.06 4.77 -4.55
N GLN A 219 -10.09 3.85 -4.42
CA GLN A 219 -8.93 3.98 -3.53
C GLN A 219 -7.61 4.05 -4.33
N PRO A 220 -7.36 5.16 -5.05
CA PRO A 220 -6.22 5.28 -5.98
C PRO A 220 -4.84 5.37 -5.29
N HIS A 221 -4.80 5.41 -3.96
CA HIS A 221 -3.58 5.68 -3.20
C HIS A 221 -2.78 4.43 -2.82
N VAL A 222 -3.29 3.25 -3.14
CA VAL A 222 -2.62 1.98 -2.87
C VAL A 222 -1.83 1.55 -4.10
N PHE A 223 -0.52 1.36 -3.92
CA PHE A 223 0.41 0.98 -4.97
C PHE A 223 1.02 -0.40 -4.68
N SER A 224 1.47 -1.09 -5.72
CA SER A 224 2.43 -2.20 -5.62
C SER A 224 3.87 -1.70 -5.78
N MET A 225 4.87 -2.53 -5.49
CA MET A 225 6.27 -2.16 -5.76
C MET A 225 6.54 -2.03 -7.25
N ASP A 226 5.88 -2.85 -8.07
CA ASP A 226 5.94 -2.74 -9.52
C ASP A 226 5.41 -1.40 -10.02
N ASP A 227 4.26 -0.93 -9.50
CA ASP A 227 3.70 0.37 -9.88
C ASP A 227 4.67 1.50 -9.58
N LEU A 228 5.26 1.53 -8.38
CA LEU A 228 6.23 2.56 -8.00
C LEU A 228 7.46 2.52 -8.92
N LEU A 229 7.91 1.33 -9.31
CA LEU A 229 9.01 1.18 -10.27
C LEU A 229 8.61 1.69 -11.67
N ARG A 230 7.40 1.40 -12.13
CA ARG A 230 6.88 1.88 -13.43
C ARG A 230 6.67 3.40 -13.43
N VAL A 231 6.28 4.00 -12.29
CA VAL A 231 6.26 5.46 -12.10
C VAL A 231 7.67 6.01 -12.23
N LYS A 232 8.66 5.43 -11.53
CA LYS A 232 10.07 5.85 -11.63
C LYS A 232 10.61 5.77 -13.06
N LYS A 233 10.20 4.74 -13.82
CA LYS A 233 10.57 4.57 -15.23
C LYS A 233 9.75 5.46 -16.20
N GLY A 234 8.79 6.24 -15.71
CA GLY A 234 7.91 7.09 -16.52
C GLY A 234 6.86 6.34 -17.34
N GLN A 235 6.79 5.00 -17.23
CA GLN A 235 5.90 4.16 -18.04
C GLN A 235 4.43 4.41 -17.71
N LEU A 236 4.09 4.47 -16.41
CA LEU A 236 2.72 4.73 -15.97
C LEU A 236 2.24 6.14 -16.33
N VAL A 237 3.14 7.13 -16.29
CA VAL A 237 2.83 8.51 -16.69
C VAL A 237 2.51 8.56 -18.20
N ALA A 238 3.33 7.92 -19.03
CA ALA A 238 3.10 7.88 -20.47
C ALA A 238 1.75 7.22 -20.82
N GLN A 239 1.44 6.08 -20.20
CA GLN A 239 0.17 5.38 -20.39
C GLN A 239 -1.03 6.21 -19.92
N ALA A 240 -0.94 6.85 -18.74
CA ALA A 240 -1.99 7.72 -18.23
C ALA A 240 -2.25 8.92 -19.15
N LYS A 241 -1.20 9.52 -19.73
CA LYS A 241 -1.33 10.62 -20.70
C LYS A 241 -2.00 10.17 -22.00
N ALA A 242 -1.59 9.02 -22.54
CA ALA A 242 -2.19 8.49 -23.76
C ALA A 242 -3.69 8.23 -23.57
N LEU A 243 -4.06 7.60 -22.45
CA LEU A 243 -5.46 7.38 -22.08
C LEU A 243 -6.22 8.69 -21.88
N GLN A 244 -5.62 9.68 -21.21
CA GLN A 244 -6.22 10.98 -21.02
C GLN A 244 -6.50 11.67 -22.36
N HIS A 245 -5.54 11.63 -23.29
CA HIS A 245 -5.70 12.23 -24.61
C HIS A 245 -6.83 11.57 -25.40
N SER A 246 -6.87 10.23 -25.45
CA SER A 246 -7.96 9.46 -26.07
C SER A 246 -9.32 9.84 -25.46
N ALA A 247 -9.40 9.88 -24.14
CA ALA A 247 -10.63 10.18 -23.42
C ALA A 247 -11.11 11.62 -23.61
N ILE A 248 -10.20 12.60 -23.63
CA ILE A 248 -10.53 14.01 -23.92
C ILE A 248 -11.01 14.16 -25.36
N SER A 249 -10.32 13.53 -26.33
CA SER A 249 -10.74 13.53 -27.72
C SER A 249 -12.17 12.98 -27.89
N HIS A 250 -12.53 11.91 -27.18
CA HIS A 250 -13.91 11.43 -27.16
C HIS A 250 -14.87 12.49 -26.60
N ILE A 251 -14.55 13.15 -25.48
CA ILE A 251 -15.41 14.15 -24.85
C ILE A 251 -15.66 15.33 -25.78
N GLU A 252 -14.63 15.81 -26.47
CA GLU A 252 -14.71 16.94 -27.40
C GLU A 252 -15.52 16.62 -28.65
N ASN A 253 -15.52 15.36 -29.10
CA ASN A 253 -16.23 14.91 -30.30
C ASN A 253 -17.58 14.22 -30.01
N CYS A 254 -18.03 14.18 -28.75
CA CYS A 254 -19.26 13.49 -28.35
C CYS A 254 -20.29 14.46 -27.75
N GLU A 255 -21.38 14.70 -28.48
CA GLU A 255 -22.47 15.58 -28.04
C GLU A 255 -23.07 15.17 -26.69
N LEU A 256 -23.14 13.87 -26.39
CA LEU A 256 -23.63 13.38 -25.10
C LEU A 256 -22.71 13.74 -23.92
N CYS A 257 -21.39 13.82 -24.19
CA CYS A 257 -20.41 14.26 -23.20
C CYS A 257 -20.42 15.78 -23.07
N LEU A 258 -20.47 16.51 -24.19
CA LEU A 258 -20.58 17.97 -24.22
C LEU A 258 -21.81 18.47 -23.46
N ALA A 259 -22.97 17.83 -23.63
CA ALA A 259 -24.20 18.15 -22.91
C ALA A 259 -24.11 17.97 -21.38
N ARG A 260 -23.11 17.24 -20.87
CA ARG A 260 -22.84 17.05 -19.43
C ARG A 260 -21.80 18.03 -18.89
N GLY A 261 -21.18 18.82 -19.75
CA GLY A 261 -20.31 19.91 -19.35
C GLY A 261 -21.08 21.05 -18.68
N PHE A 262 -20.35 22.07 -18.25
CA PHE A 262 -20.93 23.23 -17.58
C PHE A 262 -20.70 24.49 -18.39
N ILE A 263 -21.66 25.40 -18.34
CA ILE A 263 -21.51 26.77 -18.83
C ILE A 263 -21.29 27.67 -17.61
N CYS A 264 -20.30 28.56 -17.68
CA CYS A 264 -20.01 29.45 -16.56
C CYS A 264 -21.12 30.50 -16.41
N GLU A 265 -21.85 30.48 -15.29
CA GLU A 265 -22.98 31.41 -15.08
C GLU A 265 -22.57 32.89 -14.93
N PHE A 266 -21.28 33.18 -14.71
CA PHE A 266 -20.74 34.53 -14.55
C PHE A 266 -20.50 35.22 -15.90
N CYS A 267 -19.67 34.63 -16.77
CA CYS A 267 -19.41 35.20 -18.09
C CYS A 267 -20.47 34.80 -19.13
N ARG A 268 -21.12 33.64 -18.95
CA ARG A 268 -22.11 33.07 -19.89
C ARG A 268 -21.58 32.95 -21.32
N GLU A 269 -20.27 32.84 -21.47
CA GLU A 269 -19.66 32.42 -22.72
C GLU A 269 -20.14 31.00 -23.06
N ASN A 270 -20.28 30.70 -24.35
CA ASN A 270 -20.74 29.39 -24.82
C ASN A 270 -19.66 28.29 -24.69
N ASP A 271 -18.55 28.59 -24.03
CA ASP A 271 -17.47 27.65 -23.77
C ASP A 271 -17.89 26.63 -22.69
N ILE A 272 -17.82 25.36 -23.08
CA ILE A 272 -18.15 24.24 -22.20
C ILE A 272 -16.94 23.88 -21.36
N ILE A 273 -17.08 24.01 -20.04
CA ILE A 273 -16.03 23.66 -19.08
C ILE A 273 -16.33 22.36 -18.34
N PHE A 274 -15.27 21.60 -18.08
CA PHE A 274 -15.34 20.33 -17.37
C PHE A 274 -14.58 20.34 -16.05
N PRO A 275 -15.01 19.53 -15.05
CA PRO A 275 -14.34 19.39 -13.77
C PRO A 275 -12.86 18.96 -13.81
N PHE A 276 -12.42 18.28 -14.89
CA PHE A 276 -11.04 17.78 -15.01
C PHE A 276 -10.05 18.84 -15.53
N GLN A 277 -10.54 19.93 -16.13
CA GLN A 277 -9.74 21.02 -16.70
C GLN A 277 -9.29 22.02 -15.60
N ARG A 278 -8.42 21.57 -14.69
CA ARG A 278 -8.03 22.32 -13.47
C ARG A 278 -7.42 23.71 -13.73
N ASP A 279 -6.86 23.93 -14.90
CA ASP A 279 -6.19 25.18 -15.26
C ASP A 279 -7.18 26.32 -15.46
N ILE A 280 -8.32 26.02 -16.09
CA ILE A 280 -9.37 26.99 -16.44
C ILE A 280 -10.62 26.89 -15.57
N CYS A 281 -10.87 25.74 -14.94
CA CYS A 281 -12.10 25.43 -14.23
C CYS A 281 -11.91 25.36 -12.71
N ARG A 282 -12.80 26.02 -11.96
CA ARG A 282 -12.92 25.94 -10.52
C ARG A 282 -14.30 25.43 -10.12
N ARG A 283 -14.33 24.41 -9.25
CA ARG A 283 -15.56 23.82 -8.71
C ARG A 283 -15.99 24.47 -7.41
N CYS A 284 -17.28 24.76 -7.29
CA CYS A 284 -17.87 25.16 -6.03
C CYS A 284 -17.76 24.01 -5.00
N PRO A 285 -17.24 24.24 -3.79
CA PRO A 285 -17.07 23.18 -2.79
C PRO A 285 -18.41 22.63 -2.29
N VAL A 286 -19.48 23.42 -2.37
CA VAL A 286 -20.83 23.06 -1.88
C VAL A 286 -21.64 22.33 -2.96
N CYS A 287 -21.99 23.01 -4.06
CA CYS A 287 -22.91 22.47 -5.08
C CYS A 287 -22.21 21.74 -6.23
N LYS A 288 -20.88 21.70 -6.25
CA LYS A 288 -20.03 21.06 -7.28
C LYS A 288 -20.19 21.61 -8.71
N ALA A 289 -20.92 22.72 -8.90
CA ALA A 289 -20.97 23.43 -10.18
C ALA A 289 -19.58 23.96 -10.57
N CYS A 290 -19.32 23.99 -11.87
CA CYS A 290 -18.05 24.46 -12.45
C CYS A 290 -18.18 25.89 -12.95
N PHE A 291 -17.11 26.67 -12.78
CA PHE A 291 -16.99 28.05 -13.23
C PHE A 291 -15.58 28.29 -13.74
N HIS A 292 -15.36 29.31 -14.57
CA HIS A 292 -14.00 29.74 -14.87
C HIS A 292 -13.26 30.19 -13.62
N LYS A 293 -11.98 29.85 -13.54
CA LYS A 293 -11.12 30.14 -12.38
C LYS A 293 -11.03 31.63 -12.08
N HIS A 294 -11.01 32.47 -13.12
CA HIS A 294 -10.99 33.93 -13.00
C HIS A 294 -12.37 34.53 -12.68
N CYS A 295 -13.47 33.86 -13.06
CA CYS A 295 -14.82 34.32 -12.74
C CYS A 295 -15.24 33.98 -11.30
N PHE A 296 -14.79 32.85 -10.77
CA PHE A 296 -15.31 32.34 -9.50
C PHE A 296 -14.69 33.05 -8.29
N VAL A 297 -15.50 33.85 -7.60
CA VAL A 297 -15.17 34.41 -6.29
C VAL A 297 -15.61 33.44 -5.20
N GLU A 298 -14.66 33.06 -4.32
CA GLU A 298 -14.95 32.15 -3.21
C GLU A 298 -16.11 32.65 -2.35
N LYS A 299 -16.95 31.71 -1.89
CA LYS A 299 -18.17 31.94 -1.08
C LYS A 299 -19.32 32.69 -1.77
N LYS A 300 -19.17 33.21 -3.00
CA LYS A 300 -20.24 33.87 -3.78
C LYS A 300 -20.74 33.01 -4.94
N CYS A 301 -21.15 31.76 -4.68
CA CYS A 301 -21.66 30.88 -5.74
C CYS A 301 -23.13 31.21 -6.09
N PRO A 302 -23.46 31.59 -7.33
CA PRO A 302 -24.82 31.99 -7.72
C PRO A 302 -25.82 30.84 -7.59
N LYS A 303 -25.41 29.61 -7.96
CA LYS A 303 -26.25 28.42 -7.79
C LYS A 303 -26.56 28.12 -6.33
N CYS A 304 -25.58 28.26 -5.43
CA CYS A 304 -25.81 28.09 -3.99
C CYS A 304 -26.76 29.16 -3.44
N ALA A 305 -26.61 30.42 -3.86
CA ALA A 305 -27.52 31.49 -3.46
C ALA A 305 -28.97 31.20 -3.89
N ARG A 306 -29.19 30.74 -5.13
CA ARG A 306 -30.51 30.32 -5.61
C ARG A 306 -31.07 29.10 -4.86
N ILE A 307 -30.24 28.12 -4.51
CA ILE A 307 -30.68 26.95 -3.73
C ILE A 307 -31.10 27.39 -2.32
N GLN A 308 -30.32 28.27 -1.69
CA GLN A 308 -30.62 28.78 -0.34
C GLN A 308 -31.89 29.65 -0.32
N SER A 309 -32.10 30.52 -1.31
CA SER A 309 -33.32 31.33 -1.38
C SER A 309 -34.56 30.45 -1.52
N ARG A 310 -34.52 29.44 -2.40
CA ARG A 310 -35.64 28.49 -2.56
C ARG A 310 -35.96 27.73 -1.27
N LYS A 311 -34.95 27.32 -0.51
CA LYS A 311 -35.15 26.66 0.81
C LYS A 311 -35.79 27.60 1.85
N LYS A 312 -35.37 28.87 1.90
CA LYS A 312 -35.99 29.85 2.81
C LYS A 312 -37.46 30.12 2.47
N HIS A 313 -37.82 30.09 1.18
CA HIS A 313 -39.20 30.23 0.75
C HIS A 313 -40.07 28.99 1.05
N SER A 314 -39.52 27.78 1.04
CA SER A 314 -40.27 26.58 1.43
C SER A 314 -40.53 26.50 2.94
N ASP A 315 -39.58 26.96 3.76
CA ASP A 315 -39.73 26.95 5.24
C ASP A 315 -40.63 28.09 5.76
N GLY A 316 -40.90 29.11 4.94
CA GLY A 316 -41.84 30.20 5.25
C GLY A 316 -43.30 29.92 4.86
N CYS A 317 -43.60 28.74 4.31
CA CYS A 317 -44.93 28.35 3.82
C CYS A 317 -45.53 27.21 4.67
N VAL A 318 -45.43 27.31 6.00
CA VAL A 318 -46.08 26.37 6.95
C VAL A 318 -47.01 27.09 7.94
N THR A 319 -47.23 28.40 7.81
CA THR A 319 -48.16 29.15 8.67
C THR A 319 -49.20 29.92 7.86
N CYS A 320 -50.00 29.19 7.07
CA CYS A 320 -51.35 29.65 6.72
C CYS A 320 -52.23 28.42 6.52
N ASN A 321 -53.05 28.11 7.53
CA ASN A 321 -54.49 27.95 7.35
C ASN A 321 -55.13 27.90 8.73
N ASP A 322 -55.96 28.92 8.95
CA ASP A 322 -57.04 28.99 9.92
C ASP A 322 -58.00 27.79 9.80
#